data_AF-A0A8E0RSJ6-F1
#
_entry.id   AF-A0A8E0RSJ6-F1
#
_cell.length_a   1.000
_cell.length_b   1.000
_cell.length_c   1.000
_cell.angle_alpha   90.00
_cell.angle_beta   90.00
_cell.angle_gamma   90.00
#
_symmetry.space_group_name_H-M   'P 1'
#
loop_
_entity.id
_entity.type
_entity.pdbx_description
1 polymer ?
#
loop_
_entity_poly.entity_id
_entity_poly.type
_entity_poly.pdbx_seq_one_letter_code
_entity_poly.pdbx_strand_id
1 'polypeptide(L)'
;MQDENLRPVSVGKMELLGLLATELESLQIKKSELLRLTDSDYALLSGLQRREDVRTDRTLVDQQINALCVSRRKCEIEVLDNLGARALLEYLVKKLSASDIHREQPKRAVLNEDVSTEVVL
;
A
#
# COMPACT_ATOMS: atom_id res chain seq x y z
N MET A 1 2.99 -13.75 7.35
CA MET A 1 4.39 -13.73 7.83
C MET A 1 4.34 -13.64 9.34
N GLN A 2 4.96 -14.59 10.03
CA GLN A 2 4.97 -14.64 11.49
C GLN A 2 6.41 -14.52 11.96
N ASP A 3 6.62 -13.86 13.11
CA ASP A 3 7.90 -13.92 13.80
C ASP A 3 8.08 -15.30 14.44
N GLU A 4 9.24 -15.50 15.05
CA GLU A 4 9.60 -16.69 15.83
C GLU A 4 8.68 -16.96 17.04
N ASN A 5 7.81 -16.01 17.40
CA ASN A 5 6.80 -16.14 18.46
C ASN A 5 5.37 -16.31 17.91
N LEU A 6 5.22 -16.64 16.61
CA LEU A 6 3.94 -16.77 15.91
C LEU A 6 3.11 -15.48 15.85
N ARG A 7 3.72 -14.33 16.13
CA ARG A 7 3.05 -13.03 16.06
C ARG A 7 3.11 -12.50 14.63
N PRO A 8 2.10 -11.76 14.18
CA PRO A 8 2.17 -11.08 12.89
C PRO A 8 3.39 -10.16 12.85
N VAL A 9 4.23 -10.31 11.82
CA VAL A 9 5.30 -9.34 11.56
C VAL A 9 4.64 -8.04 11.13
N SER A 10 4.84 -6.99 11.93
CA SER A 10 4.35 -5.64 11.64
C SER A 10 5.49 -4.78 11.10
N VAL A 11 5.25 -4.14 9.96
CA VAL A 11 6.14 -3.10 9.41
C VAL A 11 5.47 -1.76 9.68
N GLY A 12 5.97 -1.03 10.68
CA GLY A 12 5.29 0.13 11.25
C GLY A 12 5.08 1.34 10.32
N LYS A 13 5.70 1.37 9.14
CA LYS A 13 5.56 2.45 8.14
C LYS A 13 5.13 1.93 6.76
N MET A 14 4.34 0.86 6.70
CA MET A 14 3.86 0.33 5.42
C MET A 14 2.57 1.03 5.00
N GLU A 15 2.53 1.55 3.78
CA GLU A 15 1.34 2.21 3.22
C GLU A 15 0.74 1.40 2.07
N LEU A 16 -0.58 1.48 1.92
CA LEU A 16 -1.31 0.89 0.81
C LEU A 16 -1.24 1.80 -0.43
N LEU A 17 -0.38 1.44 -1.39
CA LEU A 17 -0.15 2.17 -2.65
C LEU A 17 -0.85 1.54 -3.88
N GLY A 18 -1.60 0.44 -3.70
CA GLY A 18 -2.35 -0.22 -4.79
C GLY A 18 -3.51 0.62 -5.32
N LEU A 19 -4.24 0.10 -6.30
CA LEU A 19 -5.49 0.71 -6.78
C LEU A 19 -6.51 0.78 -5.64
N LEU A 20 -6.85 1.99 -5.21
CA LEU A 20 -7.72 2.22 -4.06
C LEU A 20 -9.18 2.19 -4.47
N ALA A 21 -10.05 1.79 -3.54
CA ALA A 21 -11.49 1.68 -3.79
C ALA A 21 -12.11 3.02 -4.18
N THR A 22 -11.63 4.10 -3.55
CA THR A 22 -12.05 5.48 -3.83
C THR A 22 -11.61 5.99 -5.21
N GLU A 23 -10.65 5.32 -5.86
CA GLU A 23 -10.12 5.72 -7.16
C GLU A 23 -10.90 5.09 -8.32
N LEU A 24 -11.64 4.01 -8.06
CA LEU A 24 -12.34 3.23 -9.09
C LEU A 24 -13.30 4.06 -9.94
N GLU A 25 -13.93 5.08 -9.37
CA GLU A 25 -14.84 5.97 -10.11
C GLU A 25 -14.09 7.08 -10.86
N SER A 26 -12.92 7.48 -10.36
CA SER A 26 -12.12 8.58 -10.93
C SER A 26 -11.23 8.13 -12.08
N LEU A 27 -10.82 6.87 -12.09
CA LEU A 27 -10.08 6.25 -13.17
C LEU A 27 -11.05 5.83 -14.28
N GLN A 28 -10.66 6.02 -15.53
CA GLN A 28 -11.45 5.65 -16.70
C GLN A 28 -11.43 4.13 -16.95
N ILE A 29 -11.63 3.33 -15.91
CA ILE A 29 -11.69 1.87 -15.98
C ILE A 29 -12.99 1.48 -16.70
N LYS A 30 -12.91 0.52 -17.63
CA LYS A 30 -14.09 0.08 -18.37
C LYS A 30 -15.02 -0.66 -17.41
N LYS A 31 -16.33 -0.37 -17.50
CA LYS A 31 -17.35 -1.03 -16.67
C LYS A 31 -17.35 -2.56 -16.77
N SER A 32 -16.90 -3.11 -17.90
CA SER A 32 -16.76 -4.54 -18.13
C SER A 32 -15.68 -5.21 -17.26
N GLU A 33 -14.72 -4.42 -16.76
CA GLU A 33 -13.63 -4.89 -15.90
C GLU A 33 -13.95 -4.77 -14.41
N LEU A 34 -15.08 -4.12 -14.08
CA LEU A 34 -15.56 -3.97 -12.71
C LEU A 34 -16.45 -5.15 -12.33
N LEU A 35 -15.92 -6.02 -11.48
CA LEU A 35 -16.63 -7.15 -10.89
C LEU A 35 -17.53 -6.67 -9.75
N ARG A 36 -18.65 -7.35 -9.53
CA ARG A 36 -19.48 -7.13 -8.34
C ARG A 36 -18.84 -7.84 -7.15
N LEU A 37 -18.96 -7.24 -5.97
CA LEU A 37 -18.66 -7.97 -4.74
C LEU A 37 -19.64 -9.13 -4.55
N THR A 38 -19.09 -10.27 -4.16
CA THR A 38 -19.81 -11.50 -3.80
C THR A 38 -20.11 -11.52 -2.30
N ASP A 39 -21.00 -12.42 -1.86
CA ASP A 39 -21.30 -12.61 -0.44
C ASP A 39 -20.05 -12.96 0.37
N SER A 40 -19.13 -13.75 -0.23
CA SER A 40 -17.83 -14.06 0.36
C SER A 40 -16.96 -12.82 0.56
N ASP A 41 -16.99 -11.87 -0.38
CA ASP A 41 -16.26 -10.60 -0.24
C ASP A 41 -16.84 -9.78 0.91
N TYR A 42 -18.17 -9.68 1.03
CA TYR A 42 -18.80 -8.96 2.15
C TYR A 42 -18.49 -9.61 3.50
N ALA A 43 -18.49 -10.94 3.57
CA ALA A 43 -18.12 -11.66 4.78
C ALA A 43 -16.66 -11.38 5.18
N LEU A 44 -15.75 -11.31 4.19
CA LEU A 44 -14.36 -10.95 4.41
C LEU A 44 -14.21 -9.50 4.91
N LEU A 45 -14.85 -8.53 4.25
CA LEU A 45 -14.81 -7.11 4.65
C LEU A 45 -15.36 -6.91 6.07
N SER A 46 -16.47 -7.57 6.41
CA SER A 46 -17.03 -7.56 7.77
C SER A 46 -16.09 -8.22 8.79
N GLY A 47 -15.39 -9.29 8.39
CA GLY A 47 -14.34 -9.90 9.20
C GLY A 47 -13.19 -8.93 9.48
N LEU A 48 -12.70 -8.24 8.45
CA LEU A 48 -11.61 -7.28 8.55
C LEU A 48 -11.94 -6.13 9.50
N GLN A 49 -13.15 -5.55 9.40
CA GLN A 49 -13.59 -4.45 10.27
C GLN A 49 -13.64 -4.80 11.76
N ARG A 50 -13.73 -6.10 12.11
CA ARG A 50 -13.75 -6.57 13.49
C ARG A 50 -12.35 -6.79 14.08
N ARG A 51 -11.31 -6.85 13.25
CA ARG A 51 -9.93 -7.02 13.73
C ARG A 51 -9.44 -5.73 14.37
N GLU A 52 -8.75 -5.85 15.51
CA GLU A 52 -8.33 -4.69 16.30
C GLU A 52 -7.36 -3.78 15.54
N ASP A 53 -6.37 -4.37 14.88
CA ASP A 53 -5.36 -3.69 14.05
C ASP A 53 -5.96 -2.92 12.86
N VAL A 54 -7.01 -3.47 12.25
CA VAL A 54 -7.73 -2.82 11.15
C VAL A 54 -8.69 -1.76 11.67
N ARG A 55 -9.44 -2.03 12.75
CA ARG A 55 -10.47 -1.13 13.28
C ARG A 55 -9.90 0.20 13.75
N THR A 56 -8.65 0.22 14.20
CA THR A 56 -7.97 1.46 14.59
C THR A 56 -7.51 2.31 13.42
N ASP A 57 -7.33 1.72 12.23
CA ASP A 57 -6.98 2.45 11.01
C ASP A 57 -8.24 3.01 10.35
N ARG A 58 -8.53 4.28 10.66
CA ARG A 58 -9.68 5.00 10.10
C ARG A 58 -9.58 5.22 8.60
N THR A 59 -8.38 5.38 8.06
CA THR A 59 -8.18 5.53 6.62
C THR A 59 -8.59 4.25 5.91
N LEU A 60 -8.12 3.09 6.39
CA LEU A 60 -8.47 1.80 5.83
C LEU A 60 -9.97 1.49 5.98
N VAL A 61 -10.55 1.69 7.16
CA VAL A 61 -11.96 1.35 7.40
C VAL A 61 -12.90 2.31 6.69
N ASP A 62 -12.74 3.62 6.91
CA ASP A 62 -13.73 4.62 6.50
C ASP A 62 -13.57 4.98 5.02
N GLN A 63 -12.33 5.03 4.51
CA GLN A 63 -12.11 5.43 3.12
C GLN A 63 -12.06 4.23 2.18
N GLN A 64 -11.52 3.08 2.59
CA GLN A 64 -11.32 1.95 1.66
C GLN A 64 -12.40 0.87 1.80
N ILE A 65 -12.57 0.30 3.00
CA ILE A 65 -13.54 -0.79 3.20
C ILE A 65 -14.97 -0.29 2.95
N ASN A 66 -15.34 0.86 3.52
CA ASN A 66 -16.68 1.42 3.30
C ASN A 66 -16.90 1.82 1.84
N ALA A 67 -15.89 2.34 1.13
CA ALA A 67 -16.01 2.64 -0.30
C ALA A 67 -16.24 1.39 -1.16
N LEU A 68 -15.61 0.25 -0.83
CA LEU A 68 -15.91 -1.04 -1.48
C LEU A 68 -17.36 -1.45 -1.22
N CYS A 69 -17.82 -1.36 0.03
CA CYS A 69 -19.20 -1.71 0.40
C CYS A 69 -20.25 -0.83 -0.31
N VAL A 70 -19.97 0.47 -0.44
CA VAL A 70 -20.87 1.43 -1.11
C VAL A 70 -20.87 1.22 -2.62
N SER A 71 -19.69 1.13 -3.24
CA SER A 71 -19.58 0.95 -4.70
C SER A 71 -20.06 -0.44 -5.13
N ARG A 72 -19.95 -1.44 -4.25
CA ARG A 72 -20.23 -2.86 -4.52
C ARG A 72 -19.40 -3.42 -5.68
N ARG A 73 -18.28 -2.78 -6.00
CA ARG A 73 -17.40 -3.14 -7.11
C ARG A 73 -15.98 -3.41 -6.63
N LYS A 74 -15.33 -4.35 -7.32
CA LYS A 74 -13.90 -4.60 -7.26
C LYS A 74 -13.36 -4.79 -8.66
N CYS A 75 -12.05 -4.72 -8.81
CA CYS A 75 -11.36 -5.11 -10.03
C CYS A 75 -10.00 -5.69 -9.67
N GLU A 76 -9.42 -6.39 -10.63
CA GLU A 76 -8.03 -6.83 -10.56
C GLU A 76 -7.10 -5.65 -10.86
N ILE A 77 -5.80 -5.76 -10.54
CA ILE A 77 -4.85 -4.66 -10.72
C ILE A 77 -4.47 -4.46 -12.20
N GLU A 78 -4.58 -5.51 -13.00
CA GLU A 78 -4.29 -5.57 -14.43
C GLU A 78 -5.17 -4.61 -15.25
N VAL A 79 -6.29 -4.14 -14.70
CA VAL A 79 -7.10 -3.09 -15.36
C VAL A 79 -6.32 -1.80 -15.60
N LEU A 80 -5.25 -1.57 -14.84
CA LEU A 80 -4.36 -0.41 -15.01
C LEU A 80 -3.57 -0.47 -16.32
N ASP A 81 -3.34 -1.66 -16.89
CA ASP A 81 -2.66 -1.81 -18.18
C ASP A 81 -3.48 -1.17 -19.32
N ASN A 82 -4.80 -1.13 -19.15
CA ASN A 82 -5.73 -0.56 -20.13
C ASN A 82 -5.75 0.98 -20.14
N LEU A 83 -5.11 1.64 -19.17
CA LEU A 83 -4.94 3.09 -19.19
C LEU A 83 -3.93 3.55 -20.26
N GLY A 84 -3.04 2.64 -20.68
CA GLY A 84 -1.89 2.94 -21.54
C GLY A 84 -0.71 3.50 -20.75
N ALA A 85 0.51 3.25 -21.25
CA ALA A 85 1.76 3.48 -20.53
C ALA A 85 1.92 4.91 -19.97
N ARG A 86 1.51 5.92 -20.73
CA ARG A 86 1.62 7.32 -20.30
C ARG A 86 0.69 7.64 -19.14
N ALA A 87 -0.59 7.26 -19.22
CA ALA A 87 -1.55 7.53 -18.16
C ALA A 87 -1.23 6.73 -16.89
N LEU A 88 -0.76 5.49 -17.04
CA LEU A 88 -0.25 4.69 -15.92
C LEU A 88 0.94 5.37 -15.23
N LEU A 89 1.91 5.88 -16.00
CA LEU A 89 3.04 6.62 -15.46
C LEU A 89 2.58 7.88 -14.70
N GLU A 90 1.68 8.68 -15.28
CA GLU A 90 1.12 9.88 -14.64
C GLU A 90 0.39 9.53 -13.34
N TYR A 91 -0.40 8.46 -13.33
CA TYR A 91 -1.09 7.92 -12.15
C TYR A 91 -0.09 7.54 -11.05
N LEU A 92 0.94 6.76 -11.38
CA LEU A 92 1.95 6.31 -10.42
C LEU A 92 2.77 7.48 -9.86
N VAL A 93 3.19 8.43 -10.71
CA VAL A 93 3.92 9.63 -10.26
C VAL A 93 3.07 10.45 -9.30
N LYS A 94 1.80 10.70 -9.65
CA LYS A 94 0.88 11.44 -8.77
C LYS A 94 0.70 10.73 -7.44
N LYS A 95 0.50 9.41 -7.46
CA LYS A 95 0.29 8.60 -6.25
C LYS A 95 1.53 8.61 -5.35
N LEU A 96 2.71 8.33 -5.89
CA LEU A 96 3.97 8.32 -5.14
C LEU A 96 4.38 9.72 -4.63
N SER A 97 4.01 10.79 -5.33
CA SER A 97 4.29 12.17 -4.88
C SER A 97 3.34 12.64 -3.78
N ALA A 98 2.13 12.06 -3.70
CA ALA A 98 1.16 12.35 -2.66
C ALA A 98 1.41 11.54 -1.38
N SER A 99 2.08 10.40 -1.49
CA SER A 99 2.55 9.64 -0.35
C SER A 99 3.77 10.33 0.26
N ASP A 100 3.75 10.57 1.58
CA ASP A 100 4.90 11.04 2.37
C ASP A 100 5.92 9.88 2.55
N ILE A 101 6.32 9.26 1.43
CA ILE A 101 7.45 8.34 1.40
C ILE A 101 8.68 9.20 1.64
N HIS A 102 8.98 9.43 2.92
CA HIS A 102 10.22 10.03 3.34
C HIS A 102 11.33 9.22 2.66
N ARG A 103 12.02 9.85 1.71
CA ARG A 103 13.31 9.38 1.23
C ARG A 103 14.22 9.41 2.46
N GLU A 104 14.24 8.33 3.23
CA GLU A 104 15.35 8.07 4.14
C GLU A 104 16.56 7.98 3.20
N GLN A 105 17.33 9.07 3.12
CA GLN A 105 18.62 9.03 2.47
C GLN A 105 19.40 7.90 3.14
N PRO A 106 20.02 6.99 2.37
CA PRO A 106 20.83 5.95 2.98
C PRO A 106 21.87 6.66 3.85
N LYS A 107 21.83 6.41 5.16
CA LYS A 107 22.88 6.87 6.07
C LYS A 107 24.19 6.32 5.50
N ARG A 108 25.04 7.20 4.95
CA ARG A 108 26.40 6.83 4.59
C ARG A 108 27.00 6.16 5.82
N ALA A 109 27.36 4.88 5.68
CA ALA A 109 28.18 4.22 6.67
C ALA A 109 29.44 5.08 6.81
N VAL A 110 29.65 5.65 8.00
CA VAL A 110 30.94 6.24 8.35
C VAL A 110 31.89 5.06 8.43
N LEU A 111 32.66 4.85 7.37
CA LEU A 111 33.84 4.01 7.41
C LEU A 111 34.83 4.74 8.32
N ASN A 112 35.02 4.20 9.53
CA ASN A 112 36.18 4.55 10.34
C ASN A 112 37.40 3.93 9.67
N GLU A 113 37.97 4.65 8.71
CA GLU A 113 39.36 4.47 8.33
C GLU A 113 40.17 5.49 9.12
N ASP A 114 40.92 5.02 10.11
CA ASP A 114 42.27 5.51 10.35
C ASP A 114 43.01 4.47 11.20
N VAL A 115 43.87 3.72 10.50
CA VAL A 115 44.85 2.79 11.05
C VAL A 115 46.23 3.39 10.78
N SER A 116 47.09 3.31 11.80
CA SER A 116 48.58 3.35 11.76
C SER A 116 49.20 4.76 11.75
N THR A 117 50.36 5.09 12.34
CA THR A 117 51.45 4.37 13.02
C THR A 117 52.34 5.42 13.70
N GLU A 118 52.97 5.15 14.84
CA GLU A 118 54.28 5.75 15.23
C GLU A 118 54.90 4.87 16.33
N VAL A 119 55.76 3.90 15.96
CA VAL A 119 57.24 3.94 15.86
C VAL A 119 57.95 4.04 17.22
N VAL A 120 58.58 2.92 17.57
CA VAL A 120 59.56 2.74 18.63
C VAL A 120 60.83 3.56 18.33
N LEU A 121 61.27 4.34 19.31
CA LEU A 121 62.69 4.64 19.57
C LEU A 121 62.94 4.61 21.08
#